data_AF-A0A537CB90-F1
#
_entry.id   AF-A0A537CB90-F1
#
_cell.length_a   1.000
_cell.length_b   1.000
_cell.length_c   1.000
_cell.angle_alpha   90.00
_cell.angle_beta   90.00
_cell.angle_gamma   90.00
#
_symmetry.space_group_name_H-M   'P 1'
#
loop_
_entity.id
_entity.type
_entity.pdbx_description
1 polymer ?
#
loop_
_entity_poly.entity_id
_entity_poly.type
_entity_poly.pdbx_seq_one_letter_code
_entity_poly.pdbx_strand_id
1 'polypeptide(L)'
;MRLDAASAGRLAALALACVGREFPNQPGHVMQRAGELDRPRSLHPAFFGCFDWHSAVHGHWLLAHLLRRFPGLPQAGAIRTALDSALSAANLQVEAEYLRRHPEFERPYGWAWALKLAQERGNLQPLEGVIVQAYKQWLPRQTYPVRSGTHTNTAFGLAFALDHAHPELKPLLIQRALDYFGNDRDYPAAWEPGGNDFFSPCLIEADLMRRVLPDFRGWFDAFLPELPASLLEPARVSDRNDGQLAHLDGLNLSRAWCYFSLARALPDRPLLRKAGERHLETGLAQLASGSYAGEHWLATFAAYALACAGD
;
A
#
# COMPACT_ATOMS: atom_id res chain seq x y z
N MET A 1 -14.44 10.19 -11.20
CA MET A 1 -14.71 8.74 -11.03
C MET A 1 -14.75 8.45 -9.53
N ARG A 2 -15.63 7.55 -9.05
CA ARG A 2 -15.77 7.20 -7.62
C ARG A 2 -16.05 5.71 -7.47
N LEU A 3 -15.69 5.13 -6.31
CA LEU A 3 -16.02 3.75 -5.98
C LEU A 3 -17.54 3.60 -5.80
N ASP A 4 -18.15 2.66 -6.51
CA ASP A 4 -19.59 2.35 -6.45
C ASP A 4 -19.83 0.85 -6.21
N ALA A 5 -21.08 0.43 -6.00
CA ALA A 5 -21.40 -0.96 -5.69
C ALA A 5 -21.01 -1.94 -6.81
N ALA A 6 -21.09 -1.52 -8.07
CA ALA A 6 -20.77 -2.38 -9.22
C ALA A 6 -19.25 -2.62 -9.33
N SER A 7 -18.44 -1.56 -9.22
CA SER A 7 -16.99 -1.65 -9.17
C SER A 7 -16.51 -2.37 -7.91
N ALA A 8 -17.13 -2.11 -6.76
CA ALA A 8 -16.85 -2.84 -5.51
C ALA A 8 -17.08 -4.35 -5.65
N GLY A 9 -18.19 -4.78 -6.28
CA GLY A 9 -18.44 -6.20 -6.54
C GLY A 9 -17.38 -6.86 -7.42
N ARG A 10 -16.91 -6.17 -8.48
CA ARG A 10 -15.82 -6.67 -9.34
C ARG A 10 -14.49 -6.79 -8.59
N LEU A 11 -14.13 -5.76 -7.83
CA LEU A 11 -12.90 -5.75 -7.03
C LEU A 11 -12.91 -6.83 -5.93
N ALA A 12 -14.06 -7.05 -5.28
CA ALA A 12 -14.23 -8.11 -4.30
C ALA A 12 -14.03 -9.50 -4.93
N ALA A 13 -14.54 -9.73 -6.14
CA ALA A 13 -14.38 -11.00 -6.84
C ALA A 13 -12.90 -11.32 -7.13
N LEU A 14 -12.12 -10.33 -7.56
CA LEU A 14 -10.68 -10.49 -7.80
C LEU A 14 -9.93 -10.90 -6.52
N ALA A 15 -10.18 -10.21 -5.41
CA ALA A 15 -9.54 -10.54 -4.13
C ALA A 15 -9.99 -11.90 -3.57
N LEU A 16 -11.29 -12.23 -3.67
CA LEU A 16 -11.81 -13.54 -3.23
C LEU A 16 -11.21 -14.71 -4.02
N ALA A 17 -10.91 -14.52 -5.31
CA ALA A 17 -10.25 -15.53 -6.14
C ALA A 17 -8.82 -15.86 -5.65
N CYS A 18 -8.20 -14.96 -4.89
CA CYS A 18 -6.87 -15.13 -4.34
C CYS A 18 -6.87 -15.83 -2.97
N VAL A 19 -7.75 -15.47 -2.02
CA VAL A 19 -7.67 -15.91 -0.60
C VAL A 19 -7.32 -17.40 -0.38
N GLY A 20 -7.85 -18.33 -1.18
CA GLY A 20 -7.57 -19.77 -1.07
C GLY A 20 -6.47 -20.34 -1.99
N ARG A 21 -5.86 -19.52 -2.85
CA ARG A 21 -4.94 -19.93 -3.93
C ARG A 21 -3.49 -19.93 -3.46
N GLU A 22 -2.91 -21.11 -3.34
CA GLU A 22 -1.53 -21.25 -2.83
C GLU A 22 -0.43 -21.05 -3.87
N PHE A 23 -0.71 -21.24 -5.17
CA PHE A 23 0.30 -21.15 -6.22
C PHE A 23 -0.18 -20.35 -7.45
N PRO A 24 0.74 -19.66 -8.16
CA PRO A 24 2.16 -19.45 -7.83
C PRO A 24 2.35 -18.55 -6.59
N ASN A 25 3.45 -18.74 -5.86
CA ASN A 25 3.78 -17.95 -4.66
C ASN A 25 5.30 -17.78 -4.49
N GLN A 26 5.72 -16.59 -4.06
CA GLN A 26 7.05 -16.14 -3.72
C GLN A 26 7.06 -15.79 -2.22
N PRO A 27 7.34 -16.77 -1.34
CA PRO A 27 7.14 -16.59 0.11
C PRO A 27 8.15 -15.65 0.77
N GLY A 28 9.21 -15.22 0.06
CA GLY A 28 10.24 -14.33 0.62
C GLY A 28 10.97 -14.90 1.84
N HIS A 29 10.97 -16.22 2.02
CA HIS A 29 11.59 -16.89 3.16
C HIS A 29 13.11 -16.99 2.98
N VAL A 30 13.86 -16.41 3.92
CA VAL A 30 15.31 -16.56 4.00
C VAL A 30 15.65 -17.79 4.83
N MET A 31 16.20 -18.82 4.19
CA MET A 31 16.67 -20.04 4.84
C MET A 31 17.95 -19.77 5.64
N GLN A 32 17.96 -20.07 6.93
CA GLN A 32 19.11 -19.88 7.81
C GLN A 32 19.97 -21.14 7.93
N ARG A 33 19.39 -22.30 7.65
CA ARG A 33 20.07 -23.61 7.72
C ARG A 33 19.48 -24.59 6.72
N ALA A 34 20.22 -25.68 6.48
CA ALA A 34 19.74 -26.77 5.66
C ALA A 34 18.41 -27.34 6.21
N GLY A 35 17.46 -27.61 5.31
CA GLY A 35 16.18 -28.23 5.64
C GLY A 35 15.04 -27.27 6.00
N GLU A 36 15.25 -25.95 5.98
CA GLU A 36 14.18 -24.95 6.12
C GLU A 36 13.39 -24.77 4.81
N LEU A 37 12.77 -25.86 4.35
CA LEU A 37 11.90 -25.88 3.19
C LEU A 37 10.47 -26.16 3.67
N ASP A 38 9.58 -25.17 3.52
CA ASP A 38 8.18 -25.31 3.88
C ASP A 38 7.28 -24.69 2.81
N ARG A 39 6.00 -25.06 2.82
CA ARG A 39 5.00 -24.56 1.89
C ARG A 39 4.52 -23.17 2.28
N PRO A 40 4.11 -22.31 1.31
CA PRO A 40 3.56 -20.99 1.60
C PRO A 40 2.45 -21.01 2.64
N ARG A 41 1.50 -21.97 2.54
CA ARG A 41 0.40 -22.11 3.50
C ARG A 41 0.86 -22.47 4.92
N SER A 42 1.96 -23.21 5.05
CA SER A 42 2.53 -23.53 6.37
C SER A 42 3.23 -22.34 6.99
N LEU A 43 4.00 -21.60 6.18
CA LEU A 43 4.75 -20.42 6.63
C LEU A 43 3.80 -19.27 6.99
N HIS A 44 2.77 -19.07 6.18
CA HIS A 44 1.89 -17.91 6.23
C HIS A 44 0.41 -18.30 6.09
N PRO A 45 -0.17 -19.03 7.06
CA PRO A 45 -1.53 -19.58 6.94
C PRO A 45 -2.62 -18.51 6.83
N ALA A 46 -2.38 -17.27 7.25
CA ALA A 46 -3.32 -16.17 7.05
C ALA A 46 -3.17 -15.52 5.66
N PHE A 47 -1.95 -15.53 5.10
CA PHE A 47 -1.58 -14.67 3.97
C PHE A 47 -0.86 -15.41 2.83
N PHE A 48 -1.23 -16.68 2.57
CA PHE A 48 -0.65 -17.47 1.47
C PHE A 48 -1.36 -17.31 0.11
N GLY A 49 -2.54 -16.67 0.08
CA GLY A 49 -3.47 -16.67 -1.07
C GLY A 49 -3.04 -15.87 -2.31
N CYS A 50 -1.93 -15.16 -2.28
CA CYS A 50 -1.47 -14.34 -3.39
C CYS A 50 -0.08 -14.76 -3.87
N PHE A 51 0.44 -14.08 -4.88
CA PHE A 51 1.82 -14.28 -5.32
C PHE A 51 2.82 -14.02 -4.19
N ASP A 52 2.56 -13.07 -3.29
CA ASP A 52 3.39 -12.81 -2.11
C ASP A 52 2.53 -12.44 -0.89
N TRP A 53 3.18 -12.36 0.27
CA TRP A 53 2.53 -12.15 1.56
C TRP A 53 1.81 -10.80 1.62
N HIS A 54 2.47 -9.71 1.24
CA HIS A 54 1.85 -8.39 1.29
C HIS A 54 0.68 -8.26 0.32
N SER A 55 0.72 -8.93 -0.83
CA SER A 55 -0.41 -8.95 -1.77
C SER A 55 -1.62 -9.61 -1.16
N ALA A 56 -1.41 -10.69 -0.40
CA ALA A 56 -2.49 -11.30 0.37
C ALA A 56 -2.99 -10.32 1.45
N VAL A 57 -2.10 -9.70 2.23
CA VAL A 57 -2.51 -8.75 3.29
C VAL A 57 -3.38 -7.61 2.74
N HIS A 58 -2.95 -6.94 1.68
CA HIS A 58 -3.72 -5.81 1.16
C HIS A 58 -4.95 -6.26 0.36
N GLY A 59 -4.96 -7.49 -0.17
CA GLY A 59 -6.19 -8.15 -0.66
C GLY A 59 -7.22 -8.37 0.45
N HIS A 60 -6.80 -8.80 1.64
CA HIS A 60 -7.68 -8.89 2.81
C HIS A 60 -8.15 -7.50 3.27
N TRP A 61 -7.27 -6.49 3.21
CA TRP A 61 -7.67 -5.10 3.48
C TRP A 61 -8.75 -4.64 2.51
N LEU A 62 -8.59 -4.91 1.21
CA LEU A 62 -9.58 -4.57 0.19
C LEU A 62 -10.94 -5.19 0.52
N LEU A 63 -10.98 -6.48 0.84
CA LEU A 63 -12.19 -7.17 1.23
C LEU A 63 -12.86 -6.54 2.47
N ALA A 64 -12.09 -6.24 3.51
CA ALA A 64 -12.59 -5.59 4.73
C ALA A 64 -13.14 -4.17 4.45
N HIS A 65 -12.39 -3.38 3.66
CA HIS A 65 -12.75 -2.03 3.26
C HIS A 65 -14.06 -2.00 2.45
N LEU A 66 -14.20 -2.91 1.47
CA LEU A 66 -15.41 -3.02 0.66
C LEU A 66 -16.61 -3.47 1.49
N LEU A 67 -16.43 -4.41 2.42
CA LEU A 67 -17.49 -4.86 3.32
C LEU A 67 -17.98 -3.72 4.23
N ARG A 68 -17.08 -2.85 4.70
CA ARG A 68 -17.45 -1.67 5.49
C ARG A 68 -18.21 -0.63 4.67
N ARG A 69 -17.73 -0.33 3.45
CA ARG A 69 -18.32 0.74 2.62
C ARG A 69 -19.57 0.31 1.86
N PHE A 70 -19.71 -0.97 1.55
CA PHE A 70 -20.83 -1.55 0.83
C PHE A 70 -21.34 -2.84 1.53
N PRO A 71 -21.95 -2.71 2.72
CA PRO A 71 -22.38 -3.88 3.51
C PRO A 71 -23.44 -4.75 2.82
N GLY A 72 -24.15 -4.19 1.83
CA GLY A 72 -25.18 -4.88 1.04
C GLY A 72 -24.67 -5.54 -0.25
N LEU A 73 -23.36 -5.67 -0.47
CA LEU A 73 -22.84 -6.40 -1.64
C LEU A 73 -23.34 -7.85 -1.66
N PRO A 74 -23.70 -8.42 -2.82
CA PRO A 74 -24.00 -9.84 -2.94
C PRO A 74 -22.87 -10.75 -2.40
N GLN A 75 -21.62 -10.29 -2.51
CA GLN A 75 -20.43 -11.00 -2.04
C GLN A 75 -20.23 -10.92 -0.52
N ALA A 76 -21.00 -10.10 0.23
CA ALA A 76 -20.72 -9.80 1.64
C ALA A 76 -20.59 -11.06 2.53
N GLY A 77 -21.41 -12.09 2.29
CA GLY A 77 -21.31 -13.37 2.99
C GLY A 77 -20.00 -14.09 2.73
N ALA A 78 -19.60 -14.20 1.45
CA ALA A 78 -18.34 -14.82 1.05
C ALA A 78 -17.12 -14.06 1.59
N ILE A 79 -17.18 -12.73 1.61
CA ILE A 79 -16.15 -11.87 2.19
C ILE A 79 -15.96 -12.17 3.69
N ARG A 80 -17.05 -12.22 4.46
CA ARG A 80 -16.98 -12.53 5.90
C ARG A 80 -16.35 -13.89 6.14
N THR A 81 -16.83 -14.94 5.47
CA THR A 81 -16.28 -16.29 5.58
C THR A 81 -14.79 -16.36 5.23
N ALA A 82 -14.39 -15.73 4.12
CA ALA A 82 -13.00 -15.73 3.69
C ALA A 82 -12.08 -15.07 4.73
N LEU A 83 -12.46 -13.88 5.20
CA LEU A 83 -11.69 -13.15 6.18
C LEU A 83 -11.69 -13.82 7.56
N ASP A 84 -12.82 -14.40 8.02
CA ASP A 84 -12.93 -15.10 9.30
C ASP A 84 -12.07 -16.36 9.34
N SER A 85 -12.02 -17.10 8.23
CA SER A 85 -11.18 -18.28 8.09
C SER A 85 -9.70 -17.92 8.06
N ALA A 86 -9.31 -16.97 7.20
CA ALA A 86 -7.90 -16.60 7.01
C ALA A 86 -7.32 -15.92 8.26
N LEU A 87 -8.05 -14.98 8.87
CA LEU A 87 -7.60 -14.17 10.00
C LEU A 87 -8.05 -14.77 11.35
N SER A 88 -8.10 -16.10 11.44
CA SER A 88 -8.34 -16.79 12.71
C SER A 88 -7.22 -16.51 13.71
N ALA A 89 -7.53 -16.60 15.01
CA ALA A 89 -6.53 -16.38 16.07
C ALA A 89 -5.32 -17.33 15.94
N ALA A 90 -5.56 -18.57 15.52
CA ALA A 90 -4.51 -19.56 15.30
C ALA A 90 -3.58 -19.15 14.14
N ASN A 91 -4.13 -18.73 13.00
CA ASN A 91 -3.32 -18.30 11.86
C ASN A 91 -2.52 -17.04 12.18
N LEU A 92 -3.16 -16.04 12.81
CA LEU A 92 -2.50 -14.80 13.21
C LEU A 92 -1.38 -15.02 14.22
N GLN A 93 -1.49 -16.03 15.08
CA GLN A 93 -0.42 -16.40 16.00
C GLN A 93 0.80 -16.95 15.24
N VAL A 94 0.59 -17.74 14.19
CA VAL A 94 1.68 -18.23 13.32
C VAL A 94 2.37 -17.07 12.60
N GLU A 95 1.61 -16.13 12.02
CA GLU A 95 2.18 -14.93 11.38
C GLU A 95 3.02 -14.10 12.36
N ALA A 96 2.48 -13.90 13.57
CA ALA A 96 3.16 -13.15 14.62
C ALA A 96 4.46 -13.84 15.05
N GLU A 97 4.45 -15.16 15.22
CA GLU A 97 5.65 -15.92 15.56
C GLU A 97 6.69 -15.89 14.43
N TYR A 98 6.26 -16.03 13.18
CA TYR A 98 7.13 -15.90 12.02
C TYR A 98 7.82 -14.54 12.01
N LEU A 99 7.07 -13.45 12.16
CA LEU A 99 7.63 -12.10 12.15
C LEU A 99 8.57 -11.83 13.35
N ARG A 100 8.30 -12.42 14.53
CA ARG A 100 9.25 -12.34 15.67
C ARG A 100 10.59 -13.00 15.34
N ARG A 101 10.58 -14.13 14.61
CA ARG A 101 11.80 -14.83 14.16
C ARG A 101 12.47 -14.14 12.98
N HIS A 102 11.71 -13.43 12.16
CA HIS A 102 12.17 -12.76 10.94
C HIS A 102 11.77 -11.27 10.95
N PRO A 103 12.30 -10.44 11.86
CA PRO A 103 11.86 -9.06 12.08
C PRO A 103 12.22 -8.07 10.96
N GLU A 104 12.79 -8.54 9.84
CA GLU A 104 13.03 -7.73 8.64
C GLU A 104 12.06 -8.09 7.50
N PHE A 105 11.35 -9.21 7.61
CA PHE A 105 10.44 -9.69 6.59
C PHE A 105 9.35 -8.65 6.33
N GLU A 106 9.14 -8.30 5.06
CA GLU A 106 8.10 -7.35 4.61
C GLU A 106 8.24 -5.91 5.13
N ARG A 107 9.45 -5.53 5.60
CA ARG A 107 9.76 -4.16 6.03
C ARG A 107 9.93 -3.20 4.86
N PRO A 108 9.34 -1.99 4.87
CA PRO A 108 8.22 -1.55 5.71
C PRO A 108 6.84 -1.81 5.07
N TYR A 109 6.80 -2.24 3.80
CA TYR A 109 5.59 -2.29 2.98
C TYR A 109 4.49 -3.17 3.56
N GLY A 110 4.77 -4.46 3.75
CA GLY A 110 3.77 -5.39 4.26
C GLY A 110 3.40 -5.07 5.70
N TRP A 111 4.32 -4.54 6.51
CA TRP A 111 4.00 -4.05 7.86
C TRP A 111 2.94 -2.95 7.82
N ALA A 112 3.12 -1.97 6.94
CA ALA A 112 2.21 -0.85 6.80
C ALA A 112 0.82 -1.30 6.32
N TRP A 113 0.76 -2.23 5.37
CA TRP A 113 -0.50 -2.84 4.93
C TRP A 113 -1.18 -3.68 6.02
N ALA A 114 -0.43 -4.41 6.85
CA ALA A 114 -0.99 -5.18 7.95
C ALA A 114 -1.58 -4.27 9.04
N LEU A 115 -0.92 -3.13 9.35
CA LEU A 115 -1.51 -2.10 10.22
C LEU A 115 -2.76 -1.47 9.59
N LYS A 116 -2.75 -1.23 8.27
CA LYS A 116 -3.93 -0.73 7.54
C LYS A 116 -5.09 -1.72 7.57
N LEU A 117 -4.83 -3.03 7.49
CA LEU A 117 -5.82 -4.08 7.68
C LEU A 117 -6.35 -4.10 9.12
N ALA A 118 -5.49 -3.93 10.12
CA ALA A 118 -5.90 -3.85 11.53
C ALA A 118 -6.88 -2.69 11.77
N GLN A 119 -6.68 -1.55 11.10
CA GLN A 119 -7.61 -0.41 11.11
C GLN A 119 -9.03 -0.77 10.65
N GLU A 120 -9.16 -1.60 9.61
CA GLU A 120 -10.47 -1.94 9.02
C GLU A 120 -11.20 -3.06 9.78
N ARG A 121 -10.48 -4.01 10.37
CA ARG A 121 -11.08 -5.27 10.85
C ARG A 121 -10.95 -5.54 12.35
N GLY A 122 -10.06 -4.83 13.06
CA GLY A 122 -9.71 -5.16 14.44
C GLY A 122 -9.18 -6.60 14.58
N ASN A 123 -8.87 -7.04 15.81
CA ASN A 123 -8.49 -8.42 16.13
C ASN A 123 -7.22 -8.97 15.41
N LEU A 124 -6.35 -8.12 14.89
CA LEU A 124 -5.01 -8.50 14.39
C LEU A 124 -3.92 -8.46 15.49
N GLN A 125 -4.34 -8.34 16.75
CA GLN A 125 -3.48 -7.97 17.90
C GLN A 125 -2.16 -8.74 18.04
N PRO A 126 -2.09 -10.08 17.83
CA PRO A 126 -0.82 -10.80 17.92
C PRO A 126 0.20 -10.30 16.88
N LEU A 127 -0.24 -10.08 15.65
CA LEU A 127 0.60 -9.63 14.55
C LEU A 127 0.88 -8.13 14.65
N GLU A 128 -0.16 -7.33 14.93
CA GLU A 128 -0.06 -5.88 15.13
C GLU A 128 0.96 -5.53 16.21
N GLY A 129 0.91 -6.21 17.36
CA GLY A 129 1.85 -5.98 18.46
C GLY A 129 3.30 -6.24 18.05
N VAL A 130 3.56 -7.30 17.27
CA VAL A 130 4.92 -7.60 16.77
C VAL A 130 5.39 -6.55 15.77
N ILE A 131 4.52 -6.12 14.86
CA ILE A 131 4.83 -5.05 13.89
C ILE A 131 5.14 -3.73 14.61
N VAL A 132 4.35 -3.35 15.62
CA VAL A 132 4.59 -2.14 16.43
C VAL A 132 5.96 -2.20 17.10
N GLN A 133 6.35 -3.34 17.70
CA GLN A 133 7.69 -3.48 18.27
C GLN A 133 8.78 -3.47 17.20
N ALA A 134 8.55 -4.08 16.03
CA ALA A 134 9.50 -4.07 14.92
C ALA A 134 9.80 -2.65 14.44
N TYR A 135 8.78 -1.80 14.28
CA TYR A 135 8.97 -0.37 14.00
C TYR A 135 9.76 0.35 15.10
N LYS A 136 9.43 0.12 16.37
CA LYS A 136 10.11 0.74 17.53
C LYS A 136 11.60 0.35 17.61
N GLN A 137 11.95 -0.83 17.13
CA GLN A 137 13.34 -1.31 17.08
C GLN A 137 14.09 -0.88 15.81
N TRP A 138 13.40 -0.79 14.68
CA TRP A 138 13.99 -0.46 13.38
C TRP A 138 14.21 1.04 13.19
N LEU A 139 13.16 1.86 13.38
CA LEU A 139 13.22 3.29 13.05
C LEU A 139 14.32 4.07 13.78
N PRO A 140 14.65 3.81 15.06
CA PRO A 140 15.77 4.47 15.72
C PRO A 140 17.14 4.15 15.10
N ARG A 141 17.27 3.00 14.42
CA ARG A 141 18.51 2.55 13.76
C ARG A 141 18.60 2.98 12.30
N GLN A 142 17.47 3.25 11.65
CA GLN A 142 17.44 3.76 10.28
C GLN A 142 17.97 5.21 10.28
N THR A 143 19.11 5.44 9.63
CA THR A 143 19.72 6.78 9.57
C THR A 143 19.17 7.61 8.41
N TYR A 144 18.94 6.97 7.26
CA TYR A 144 18.48 7.63 6.03
C TYR A 144 17.16 7.04 5.57
N PRO A 145 16.22 7.83 5.03
CA PRO A 145 15.02 7.26 4.41
C PRO A 145 15.38 6.55 3.10
N VAL A 146 14.64 5.50 2.78
CA VAL A 146 14.67 4.87 1.45
C VAL A 146 13.62 5.51 0.56
N ARG A 147 14.06 6.07 -0.58
CA ARG A 147 13.23 6.83 -1.54
C ARG A 147 12.98 6.08 -2.85
N SER A 148 13.07 4.75 -2.83
CA SER A 148 12.70 3.92 -3.99
C SER A 148 11.20 4.05 -4.28
N GLY A 149 10.75 3.97 -5.54
CA GLY A 149 9.32 3.88 -5.87
C GLY A 149 8.74 2.47 -5.71
N THR A 150 9.39 1.62 -4.92
CA THR A 150 9.03 0.21 -4.69
C THR A 150 8.82 -0.08 -3.18
N HIS A 151 8.70 -1.35 -2.80
CA HIS A 151 8.31 -1.82 -1.46
C HIS A 151 9.11 -1.19 -0.32
N THR A 152 10.38 -0.89 -0.53
CA THR A 152 11.25 -0.36 0.53
C THR A 152 10.99 1.12 0.87
N ASN A 153 10.06 1.81 0.19
CA ASN A 153 9.79 3.23 0.38
C ASN A 153 9.43 3.57 1.84
N THR A 154 10.27 4.39 2.47
CA THR A 154 10.09 4.78 3.88
C THR A 154 8.88 5.67 4.08
N ALA A 155 8.62 6.62 3.17
CA ALA A 155 7.49 7.53 3.29
C ALA A 155 6.15 6.78 3.22
N PHE A 156 6.01 5.79 2.33
CA PHE A 156 4.86 4.89 2.29
C PHE A 156 4.65 4.17 3.62
N GLY A 157 5.72 3.53 4.14
CA GLY A 157 5.66 2.78 5.39
C GLY A 157 5.19 3.63 6.56
N LEU A 158 5.72 4.86 6.68
CA LEU A 158 5.32 5.80 7.72
C LEU A 158 3.89 6.31 7.52
N ALA A 159 3.50 6.68 6.30
CA ALA A 159 2.19 7.23 5.99
C ALA A 159 1.06 6.26 6.33
N PHE A 160 1.19 5.00 5.90
CA PHE A 160 0.16 3.99 6.12
C PHE A 160 0.11 3.53 7.59
N ALA A 161 1.26 3.45 8.27
CA ALA A 161 1.30 3.19 9.71
C ALA A 161 0.67 4.34 10.53
N LEU A 162 0.84 5.60 10.09
CA LEU A 162 0.23 6.78 10.72
C LEU A 162 -1.30 6.78 10.61
N ASP A 163 -1.86 6.31 9.50
CA ASP A 163 -3.32 6.25 9.30
C ASP A 163 -4.02 5.29 10.28
N HIS A 164 -3.34 4.21 10.70
CA HIS A 164 -3.80 3.33 11.78
C HIS A 164 -3.71 4.01 13.15
N ALA A 165 -2.78 4.95 13.31
CA ALA A 165 -2.61 5.80 14.48
C ALA A 165 -2.40 5.05 15.81
N HIS A 166 -1.75 3.87 15.79
CA HIS A 166 -1.45 3.13 17.02
C HIS A 166 -0.74 4.05 18.05
N PRO A 167 -1.30 4.23 19.27
CA PRO A 167 -0.87 5.29 20.18
C PRO A 167 0.62 5.26 20.54
N GLU A 168 1.17 4.06 20.74
CA GLU A 168 2.60 3.90 21.06
C GLU A 168 3.54 4.23 19.90
N LEU A 169 3.05 4.12 18.66
CA LEU A 169 3.88 4.22 17.47
C LEU A 169 3.79 5.62 16.84
N LYS A 170 2.63 6.28 16.97
CA LYS A 170 2.35 7.58 16.35
C LYS A 170 3.42 8.66 16.63
N PRO A 171 3.89 8.89 17.88
CA PRO A 171 4.93 9.90 18.12
C PRO A 171 6.24 9.61 17.38
N LEU A 172 6.67 8.34 17.35
CA LEU A 172 7.88 7.92 16.66
C LEU A 172 7.76 8.10 15.13
N LEU A 173 6.60 7.76 14.56
CA LEU A 173 6.37 7.93 13.12
C LEU A 173 6.40 9.41 12.71
N ILE A 174 5.74 10.28 13.49
CA ILE A 174 5.75 11.73 13.25
C ILE A 174 7.18 12.27 13.35
N GLN A 175 7.88 11.93 14.42
CA GLN A 175 9.27 12.35 14.61
C GLN A 175 10.15 11.95 13.42
N ARG A 176 10.06 10.68 12.99
CA ARG A 176 10.89 10.18 11.88
C ARG A 176 10.51 10.78 10.53
N ALA A 177 9.23 11.07 10.31
CA ALA A 177 8.82 11.81 9.11
C ALA A 177 9.47 13.19 9.07
N LEU A 178 9.48 13.92 10.19
CA LEU A 178 10.12 15.23 10.30
C LEU A 178 11.65 15.14 10.17
N ASP A 179 12.28 14.16 10.82
CA ASP A 179 13.74 13.94 10.76
C ASP A 179 14.22 13.67 9.32
N TYR A 180 13.45 12.89 8.56
CA TYR A 180 13.85 12.46 7.21
C TYR A 180 13.49 13.45 6.10
N PHE A 181 12.32 14.09 6.22
CA PHE A 181 11.69 14.80 5.10
C PHE A 181 11.38 16.27 5.41
N GLY A 182 11.50 16.70 6.68
CA GLY A 182 11.10 18.04 7.12
C GLY A 182 11.89 19.17 6.48
N ASN A 183 13.14 18.91 6.05
CA ASN A 183 14.02 19.88 5.42
C ASN A 183 14.21 19.65 3.91
N ASP A 184 13.48 18.70 3.32
CA ASP A 184 13.63 18.40 1.90
C ASP A 184 13.12 19.55 1.02
N ARG A 185 13.89 19.86 -0.01
CA ARG A 185 13.69 20.97 -0.95
C ARG A 185 14.14 20.55 -2.34
N ASP A 186 13.61 21.21 -3.37
CA ASP A 186 14.06 21.06 -4.76
C ASP A 186 14.13 19.59 -5.22
N TYR A 187 13.09 18.80 -4.91
CA TYR A 187 13.06 17.38 -5.23
C TYR A 187 13.26 17.16 -6.75
N PRO A 188 14.14 16.22 -7.17
CA PRO A 188 14.48 16.01 -8.58
C PRO A 188 13.39 15.23 -9.32
N ALA A 189 12.18 15.78 -9.42
CA ALA A 189 11.00 15.16 -10.01
C ALA A 189 11.16 14.77 -11.49
N ALA A 190 12.15 15.34 -12.19
CA ALA A 190 12.52 14.96 -13.55
C ALA A 190 13.11 13.54 -13.66
N TRP A 191 13.55 12.93 -12.55
CA TRP A 191 14.10 11.57 -12.54
C TRP A 191 13.04 10.48 -12.39
N GLU A 192 11.80 10.85 -12.08
CA GLU A 192 10.69 9.91 -12.06
C GLU A 192 10.04 9.74 -13.44
N PRO A 193 9.46 8.57 -13.75
CA PRO A 193 9.45 7.36 -12.93
C PRO A 193 10.71 6.49 -13.13
N GLY A 194 11.06 5.72 -12.10
CA GLY A 194 11.89 4.53 -12.24
C GLY A 194 11.16 3.43 -13.01
N GLY A 195 11.90 2.52 -13.67
CA GLY A 195 11.32 1.54 -14.59
C GLY A 195 10.40 0.49 -13.96
N ASN A 196 10.45 0.31 -12.64
CA ASN A 196 9.64 -0.65 -11.89
C ASN A 196 8.93 -0.02 -10.69
N ASP A 197 8.75 1.31 -10.72
CA ASP A 197 8.05 2.03 -9.67
C ASP A 197 6.56 1.66 -9.69
N PHE A 198 6.01 1.44 -8.50
CA PHE A 198 4.55 1.47 -8.25
C PHE A 198 4.17 2.56 -7.25
N PHE A 199 5.14 3.33 -6.76
CA PHE A 199 4.98 4.58 -6.02
C PHE A 199 5.80 5.69 -6.66
N SER A 200 5.28 6.91 -6.62
CA SER A 200 6.08 8.11 -6.84
C SER A 200 6.72 8.48 -5.50
N PRO A 201 8.07 8.40 -5.34
CA PRO A 201 8.70 8.79 -4.09
C PRO A 201 8.41 10.26 -3.74
N CYS A 202 8.36 11.16 -4.74
CA CYS A 202 7.97 12.55 -4.55
C CYS A 202 6.57 12.68 -3.93
N LEU A 203 5.57 12.06 -4.56
CA LEU A 203 4.18 12.28 -4.16
C LEU A 203 3.81 11.53 -2.88
N ILE A 204 4.42 10.36 -2.61
CA ILE A 204 4.17 9.64 -1.35
C ILE A 204 4.82 10.33 -0.16
N GLU A 205 5.97 10.98 -0.37
CA GLU A 205 6.60 11.86 0.61
C GLU A 205 5.74 13.09 0.90
N ALA A 206 5.28 13.80 -0.14
CA ALA A 206 4.36 14.92 0.06
C ALA A 206 3.05 14.49 0.75
N ASP A 207 2.52 13.31 0.41
CA ASP A 207 1.34 12.72 1.06
C ASP A 207 1.60 12.43 2.54
N LEU A 208 2.77 11.90 2.91
CA LEU A 208 3.18 11.78 4.32
C LEU A 208 3.26 13.15 5.00
N MET A 209 3.94 14.11 4.37
CA MET A 209 4.25 15.39 5.01
C MET A 209 3.02 16.25 5.28
N ARG A 210 1.98 16.19 4.43
CA ARG A 210 0.69 16.84 4.73
C ARG A 210 0.00 16.29 5.99
N ARG A 211 0.34 15.08 6.46
CA ARG A 211 -0.23 14.51 7.69
C ARG A 211 0.45 15.02 8.95
N VAL A 212 1.71 15.46 8.84
CA VAL A 212 2.58 15.74 10.01
C VAL A 212 2.96 17.21 10.16
N LEU A 213 2.96 17.99 9.07
CA LEU A 213 3.33 19.40 9.10
C LEU A 213 2.13 20.31 9.36
N PRO A 214 2.23 21.25 10.33
CA PRO A 214 1.25 22.32 10.48
C PRO A 214 1.23 23.29 9.29
N ASP A 215 2.40 23.68 8.77
CA ASP A 215 2.55 24.48 7.55
C ASP A 215 3.00 23.59 6.39
N PHE A 216 2.06 22.81 5.87
CA PHE A 216 2.31 21.96 4.70
C PHE A 216 2.53 22.77 3.42
N ARG A 217 1.87 23.93 3.27
CA ARG A 217 1.93 24.74 2.05
C ARG A 217 3.35 25.28 1.84
N GLY A 218 3.93 25.94 2.84
CA GLY A 218 5.27 26.48 2.73
C GLY A 218 6.32 25.41 2.44
N TRP A 219 6.18 24.24 3.09
CA TRP A 219 7.03 23.08 2.82
C TRP A 219 6.86 22.55 1.39
N PHE A 220 5.62 22.34 0.91
CA PHE A 220 5.35 21.80 -0.43
C PHE A 220 5.90 22.73 -1.53
N ASP A 221 5.79 24.04 -1.35
CA ASP A 221 6.30 25.05 -2.28
C ASP A 221 7.84 25.02 -2.37
N ALA A 222 8.53 24.69 -1.27
CA ALA A 222 9.98 24.53 -1.25
C ALA A 222 10.43 23.14 -1.73
N PHE A 223 9.65 22.11 -1.43
CA PHE A 223 9.92 20.72 -1.80
C PHE A 223 9.75 20.47 -3.29
N LEU A 224 8.66 20.96 -3.87
CA LEU A 224 8.31 20.76 -5.27
C LEU A 224 7.84 22.10 -5.89
N PRO A 225 8.77 23.03 -6.17
CA PRO A 225 8.45 24.37 -6.68
C PRO A 225 7.70 24.33 -8.02
N GLU A 226 8.03 23.34 -8.85
CA GLU A 226 7.42 23.10 -10.14
C GLU A 226 6.88 21.67 -10.23
N LEU A 227 5.73 21.51 -10.91
CA LEU A 227 5.18 20.20 -11.25
C LEU A 227 5.58 19.86 -12.70
N PRO A 228 6.64 19.06 -12.92
CA PRO A 228 7.08 18.73 -14.27
C PRO A 228 6.11 17.78 -14.97
N ALA A 229 6.20 17.74 -16.29
CA ALA A 229 5.43 16.81 -17.12
C ALA A 229 5.61 15.33 -16.70
N SER A 230 6.79 14.96 -16.17
CA SER A 230 7.09 13.62 -15.67
C SER A 230 6.19 13.14 -14.53
N LEU A 231 5.65 14.06 -13.73
CA LEU A 231 4.70 13.77 -12.67
C LEU A 231 3.24 14.01 -13.09
N LEU A 232 3.01 14.86 -14.10
CA LEU A 232 1.67 15.23 -14.56
C LEU A 232 1.09 14.23 -15.55
N GLU A 233 1.93 13.61 -16.37
CA GLU A 233 1.53 12.65 -17.39
C GLU A 233 1.60 11.20 -16.86
N PRO A 234 0.62 10.35 -17.20
CA PRO A 234 0.63 8.94 -16.85
C PRO A 234 1.87 8.19 -17.34
N ALA A 235 2.37 7.28 -16.50
CA ALA A 235 3.47 6.40 -16.88
C ALA A 235 3.01 5.42 -17.97
N ARG A 236 3.89 5.17 -18.95
CA ARG A 236 3.66 4.21 -20.03
C ARG A 236 4.23 2.85 -19.66
N VAL A 237 3.40 1.81 -19.71
CA VAL A 237 3.85 0.42 -19.63
C VAL A 237 4.16 -0.10 -21.02
N SER A 238 5.36 -0.61 -21.24
CA SER A 238 5.78 -1.20 -22.52
C SER A 238 5.38 -2.67 -22.67
N ASP A 239 5.44 -3.45 -21.59
CA ASP A 239 5.01 -4.85 -21.55
C ASP A 239 4.31 -5.12 -20.21
N ARG A 240 3.08 -5.62 -20.26
CA ARG A 240 2.25 -5.93 -19.08
C ARG A 240 2.39 -7.36 -18.58
N ASN A 241 3.07 -8.21 -19.34
CA ASN A 241 3.38 -9.58 -18.90
C ASN A 241 4.64 -9.62 -18.04
N ASP A 242 5.48 -8.59 -18.11
CA ASP A 242 6.60 -8.38 -17.20
C ASP A 242 6.07 -7.80 -15.87
N GLY A 243 6.23 -8.55 -14.79
CA GLY A 243 5.73 -8.16 -13.47
C GLY A 243 6.32 -6.85 -12.95
N GLN A 244 7.57 -6.52 -13.29
CA GLN A 244 8.19 -5.26 -12.88
C GLN A 244 7.68 -4.08 -13.72
N LEU A 245 7.54 -4.25 -15.03
CA LEU A 245 7.01 -3.17 -15.88
C LEU A 245 5.52 -2.92 -15.61
N ALA A 246 4.76 -3.96 -15.26
CA ALA A 246 3.37 -3.85 -14.83
C ALA A 246 3.19 -3.00 -13.56
N HIS A 247 4.25 -2.81 -12.75
CA HIS A 247 4.21 -1.89 -11.61
C HIS A 247 3.81 -0.47 -11.99
N LEU A 248 4.14 -0.02 -13.21
CA LEU A 248 3.81 1.34 -13.65
C LEU A 248 2.30 1.57 -13.82
N ASP A 249 1.48 0.51 -13.98
CA ASP A 249 0.02 0.64 -13.89
C ASP A 249 -0.39 0.95 -12.43
N GLY A 250 0.25 0.32 -11.45
CA GLY A 250 0.10 0.64 -10.03
C GLY A 250 0.62 2.02 -9.67
N LEU A 251 1.70 2.47 -10.32
CA LEU A 251 2.21 3.84 -10.19
C LEU A 251 1.16 4.87 -10.60
N ASN A 252 0.43 4.65 -11.71
CA ASN A 252 -0.63 5.57 -12.10
C ASN A 252 -1.71 5.65 -11.00
N LEU A 253 -2.14 4.52 -10.43
CA LEU A 253 -3.10 4.52 -9.34
C LEU A 253 -2.56 5.19 -8.07
N SER A 254 -1.29 4.98 -7.75
CA SER A 254 -0.60 5.60 -6.61
C SER A 254 -0.07 7.01 -6.87
N ARG A 255 -0.18 7.55 -8.09
CA ARG A 255 -0.06 8.99 -8.32
C ARG A 255 -1.43 9.62 -8.10
N ALA A 256 -2.48 8.99 -8.64
CA ALA A 256 -3.86 9.45 -8.46
C ALA A 256 -4.24 9.62 -6.99
N TRP A 257 -3.98 8.62 -6.14
CA TRP A 257 -4.35 8.66 -4.72
C TRP A 257 -3.71 9.85 -3.94
N CYS A 258 -2.51 10.26 -4.34
CA CYS A 258 -1.67 11.27 -3.71
C CYS A 258 -2.15 12.60 -4.22
N TYR A 259 -2.34 12.73 -5.53
CA TYR A 259 -2.89 13.93 -6.13
C TYR A 259 -4.26 14.31 -5.57
N PHE A 260 -5.17 13.36 -5.34
CA PHE A 260 -6.44 13.67 -4.69
C PHE A 260 -6.25 14.14 -3.25
N SER A 261 -5.34 13.51 -2.51
CA SER A 261 -5.05 13.91 -1.13
C SER A 261 -4.36 15.27 -1.03
N LEU A 262 -3.43 15.56 -1.94
CA LEU A 262 -2.74 16.85 -2.06
C LEU A 262 -3.69 17.95 -2.54
N ALA A 263 -4.59 17.67 -3.48
CA ALA A 263 -5.59 18.63 -3.94
C ALA A 263 -6.56 19.05 -2.81
N ARG A 264 -6.86 18.16 -1.86
CA ARG A 264 -7.61 18.52 -0.64
C ARG A 264 -6.81 19.41 0.30
N ALA A 265 -5.52 19.13 0.47
CA ALA A 265 -4.64 19.93 1.32
C ALA A 265 -4.29 21.30 0.71
N LEU A 266 -4.33 21.41 -0.63
CA LEU A 266 -3.97 22.60 -1.42
C LEU A 266 -5.08 22.92 -2.44
N PRO A 267 -6.28 23.34 -1.99
CA PRO A 267 -7.46 23.50 -2.85
C PRO A 267 -7.32 24.59 -3.91
N ASP A 268 -6.38 25.53 -3.73
CA ASP A 268 -6.05 26.58 -4.69
C ASP A 268 -5.15 26.11 -5.83
N ARG A 269 -4.74 24.83 -5.84
CA ARG A 269 -3.95 24.19 -6.91
C ARG A 269 -4.81 23.22 -7.72
N PRO A 270 -5.73 23.69 -8.59
CA PRO A 270 -6.65 22.82 -9.33
C PRO A 270 -5.96 21.83 -10.27
N LEU A 271 -4.70 22.11 -10.65
CA LEU A 271 -3.88 21.21 -11.45
C LEU A 271 -3.65 19.85 -10.76
N LEU A 272 -3.53 19.81 -9.43
CA LEU A 272 -3.34 18.57 -8.68
C LEU A 272 -4.52 17.61 -8.90
N ARG A 273 -5.75 18.13 -8.81
CA ARG A 273 -6.95 17.33 -9.03
C ARG A 273 -7.04 16.80 -10.47
N LYS A 274 -6.70 17.65 -11.46
CA LYS A 274 -6.66 17.25 -12.88
C LYS A 274 -5.60 16.18 -13.15
N ALA A 275 -4.43 16.28 -12.53
CA ALA A 275 -3.40 15.24 -12.62
C ALA A 275 -3.91 13.93 -12.01
N GLY A 276 -4.55 13.99 -10.84
CA GLY A 276 -5.16 12.83 -10.19
C GLY A 276 -6.20 12.14 -11.07
N GLU A 277 -7.08 12.90 -11.73
CA GLU A 277 -8.09 12.37 -12.66
C GLU A 277 -7.46 11.65 -13.86
N ARG A 278 -6.44 12.23 -14.50
CA ARG A 278 -5.73 11.62 -15.65
C ARG A 278 -5.03 10.31 -15.28
N HIS A 279 -4.33 10.29 -14.15
CA HIS A 279 -3.68 9.09 -13.65
C HIS A 279 -4.69 8.01 -13.27
N LEU A 280 -5.80 8.39 -12.65
CA LEU A 280 -6.86 7.46 -12.26
C LEU A 280 -7.51 6.80 -13.48
N GLU A 281 -7.85 7.59 -14.50
CA GLU A 281 -8.43 7.11 -15.75
C GLU A 281 -7.49 6.08 -16.42
N THR A 282 -6.21 6.41 -16.52
CA THR A 282 -5.20 5.51 -17.12
C THR A 282 -5.07 4.21 -16.32
N GLY A 283 -4.92 4.30 -14.99
CA GLY A 283 -4.76 3.12 -14.15
C GLY A 283 -5.99 2.20 -14.15
N LEU A 284 -7.20 2.77 -14.16
CA LEU A 284 -8.44 1.99 -14.17
C LEU A 284 -8.73 1.33 -15.52
N ALA A 285 -8.38 1.98 -16.64
CA ALA A 285 -8.52 1.37 -17.96
C ALA A 285 -7.76 0.04 -18.07
N GLN A 286 -6.63 -0.09 -17.37
CA GLN A 286 -5.80 -1.30 -17.40
C GLN A 286 -6.30 -2.40 -16.47
N LEU A 287 -6.93 -2.06 -15.34
CA LEU A 287 -7.57 -3.06 -14.48
C LEU A 287 -8.64 -3.87 -15.23
N ALA A 288 -9.27 -3.28 -16.26
CA ALA A 288 -10.24 -3.95 -17.11
C ALA A 288 -9.63 -4.91 -18.15
N SER A 289 -8.29 -5.02 -18.24
CA SER A 289 -7.60 -5.72 -19.34
C SER A 289 -7.38 -7.23 -19.16
N GLY A 290 -7.60 -7.82 -17.97
CA GLY A 290 -7.64 -9.28 -17.81
C GLY A 290 -6.35 -10.01 -17.40
N SER A 291 -5.24 -9.30 -17.09
CA SER A 291 -3.94 -9.95 -16.83
C SER A 291 -3.69 -10.24 -15.34
N TYR A 292 -3.44 -11.51 -14.99
CA TYR A 292 -3.20 -11.92 -13.59
C TYR A 292 -1.99 -11.22 -12.93
N ALA A 293 -0.96 -10.90 -13.71
CA ALA A 293 0.25 -10.22 -13.22
C ALA A 293 -0.06 -8.86 -12.56
N GLY A 294 -1.12 -8.18 -13.00
CA GLY A 294 -1.63 -6.96 -12.37
C GLY A 294 -2.84 -7.18 -11.46
N GLU A 295 -3.76 -8.06 -11.82
CA GLU A 295 -5.09 -8.13 -11.19
C GLU A 295 -5.09 -8.44 -9.69
N HIS A 296 -4.17 -9.30 -9.22
CA HIS A 296 -4.17 -9.76 -7.83
C HIS A 296 -3.83 -8.64 -6.83
N TRP A 297 -3.16 -7.56 -7.25
CA TRP A 297 -2.78 -6.44 -6.39
C TRP A 297 -3.31 -5.08 -6.85
N LEU A 298 -3.42 -4.82 -8.17
CA LEU A 298 -3.91 -3.55 -8.72
C LEU A 298 -5.34 -3.22 -8.27
N ALA A 299 -6.18 -4.24 -8.04
CA ALA A 299 -7.53 -4.05 -7.50
C ALA A 299 -7.52 -3.25 -6.18
N THR A 300 -6.51 -3.50 -5.34
CA THR A 300 -6.35 -2.82 -4.05
C THR A 300 -5.98 -1.36 -4.24
N PHE A 301 -5.02 -1.08 -5.12
CA PHE A 301 -4.60 0.28 -5.46
C PHE A 301 -5.73 1.08 -6.12
N ALA A 302 -6.51 0.43 -6.99
CA ALA A 302 -7.67 1.02 -7.65
C ALA A 302 -8.74 1.41 -6.64
N ALA A 303 -9.07 0.52 -5.70
CA ALA A 303 -10.04 0.80 -4.65
C ALA A 303 -9.58 1.99 -3.77
N TYR A 304 -8.30 2.00 -3.38
CA TYR A 304 -7.74 3.08 -2.56
C TYR A 304 -7.75 4.43 -3.29
N ALA A 305 -7.32 4.46 -4.56
CA ALA A 305 -7.34 5.66 -5.38
C ALA A 305 -8.78 6.18 -5.61
N LEU A 306 -9.74 5.29 -5.86
CA LEU A 306 -11.16 5.64 -6.00
C LEU A 306 -11.77 6.15 -4.68
N ALA A 307 -11.37 5.61 -3.54
CA ALA A 307 -11.77 6.12 -2.22
C ALA A 307 -11.24 7.55 -2.04
N CYS A 308 -9.94 7.78 -2.31
CA CYS A 308 -9.34 9.11 -2.26
C CYS A 308 -9.98 10.11 -3.23
N ALA A 309 -10.47 9.68 -4.39
CA ALA A 309 -11.19 10.54 -5.33
C ALA A 309 -12.63 10.90 -4.87
N GLY A 310 -13.21 10.05 -4.03
CA GLY A 310 -14.60 10.17 -3.55
C GLY A 310 -14.76 11.03 -2.31
N ASP A 311 -13.77 10.98 -1.42
CA ASP A 311 -13.71 11.74 -0.16
C ASP A 311 -13.26 13.20 -0.39
#